data_AF-M2UD46-F1
#
_entry.id   AF-M2UD46-F1
#
_cell.length_a   1.000
_cell.length_b   1.000
_cell.length_c   1.000
_cell.angle_alpha   90.00
_cell.angle_beta   90.00
_cell.angle_gamma   90.00
#
_symmetry.space_group_name_H-M   'P 1'
#
loop_
_entity.id
_entity.type
_entity.pdbx_description
1 polymer ?
#
loop_
_entity_poly.entity_id
_entity_poly.type
_entity_poly.pdbx_seq_one_letter_code
_entity_poly.pdbx_strand_id
1 'polypeptide(L)'
;MSDYTGPGIYTISPFHAPDMELDIWKGEKKEGTQVKLYKKAPTAANHQFQIVYAGGAGGNPEKGDREYFIIPVNSGLYVTAHVTTQLLPPKDAAIRWKLQHAGNGAYYINHVDGKKQLNVRGSGKDEGTEVITYGMATTPNCQFILRAAA
;
A
#
# COMPACT_ATOMS: atom_id res chain seq x y z
N MET A 1 -6.81 -15.32 1.61
CA MET A 1 -5.33 -15.30 1.66
C MET A 1 -4.83 -14.44 0.51
N SER A 2 -3.68 -13.79 0.67
CA SER A 2 -3.03 -13.00 -0.39
C SER A 2 -2.33 -13.90 -1.40
N ASP A 3 -2.23 -13.41 -2.65
CA ASP A 3 -1.54 -14.06 -3.76
C ASP A 3 -0.10 -13.53 -3.93
N TYR A 4 0.40 -12.75 -2.96
CA TYR A 4 1.70 -12.10 -3.02
C TYR A 4 2.85 -13.12 -3.02
N THR A 5 3.65 -13.09 -4.09
CA THR A 5 4.86 -13.93 -4.25
C THR A 5 6.11 -13.10 -4.54
N GLY A 6 6.00 -11.77 -4.60
CA GLY A 6 7.09 -10.86 -4.94
C GLY A 6 6.59 -9.63 -5.71
N PRO A 7 7.49 -8.88 -6.36
CA PRO A 7 7.11 -7.76 -7.22
C PRO A 7 6.09 -8.16 -8.29
N GLY A 8 5.20 -7.23 -8.61
CA GLY A 8 4.09 -7.47 -9.52
C GLY A 8 3.03 -6.39 -9.39
N ILE A 9 1.93 -6.55 -10.11
CA ILE A 9 0.77 -5.66 -10.04
C ILE A 9 -0.29 -6.33 -9.18
N TYR A 10 -0.81 -5.60 -8.19
CA TYR A 10 -1.76 -6.12 -7.23
C TYR A 10 -2.90 -5.14 -7.01
N THR A 11 -4.07 -5.65 -6.67
CA THR A 11 -5.02 -4.88 -5.85
C THR A 11 -4.72 -5.11 -4.38
N ILE A 12 -5.02 -4.11 -3.54
CA ILE A 12 -4.74 -4.13 -2.11
C ILE A 12 -6.07 -3.91 -1.39
N SER A 13 -6.57 -4.93 -0.69
CA SER A 13 -7.85 -4.85 0.04
C SER A 13 -7.63 -4.89 1.55
N PRO A 14 -8.30 -4.05 2.35
CA PRO A 14 -8.27 -4.19 3.81
C PRO A 14 -8.92 -5.50 4.25
N PHE A 15 -8.32 -6.19 5.23
CA PHE A 15 -8.79 -7.50 5.70
C PHE A 15 -10.20 -7.44 6.29
N HIS A 16 -10.56 -6.33 6.96
CA HIS A 16 -11.87 -6.17 7.65
C HIS A 16 -13.00 -5.65 6.76
N ALA A 17 -12.71 -5.25 5.52
CA ALA A 17 -13.69 -4.74 4.55
C ALA A 17 -13.49 -5.43 3.19
N PRO A 18 -13.93 -6.70 3.06
CA PRO A 18 -13.59 -7.56 1.92
C PRO A 18 -14.23 -7.11 0.60
N ASP A 19 -15.20 -6.20 0.61
CA ASP A 19 -15.83 -5.64 -0.60
C ASP A 19 -15.16 -4.35 -1.08
N MET A 20 -14.16 -3.87 -0.33
CA MET A 20 -13.42 -2.65 -0.62
C MET A 20 -11.98 -2.95 -1.03
N GLU A 21 -11.33 -1.99 -1.68
CA GLU A 21 -9.90 -1.96 -1.94
C GLU A 21 -9.35 -0.54 -1.95
N LEU A 22 -8.01 -0.42 -1.96
CA LEU A 22 -7.33 0.86 -2.11
C LEU A 22 -7.58 1.43 -3.50
N ASP A 23 -7.86 2.73 -3.54
CA ASP A 23 -8.11 3.51 -4.74
C ASP A 23 -7.31 4.81 -4.69
N ILE A 24 -6.71 5.20 -5.82
CA ILE A 24 -6.23 6.56 -6.02
C ILE A 24 -7.44 7.45 -6.31
N TRP A 25 -7.76 8.32 -5.36
CA TRP A 25 -9.04 9.03 -5.33
C TRP A 25 -9.42 9.65 -6.67
N LYS A 26 -10.59 9.26 -7.20
CA LYS A 26 -11.15 9.70 -8.49
C LYS A 26 -10.26 9.40 -9.71
N GLY A 27 -9.28 8.52 -9.57
CA GLY A 27 -8.32 8.18 -10.62
C GLY A 27 -7.40 9.32 -11.04
N GLU A 28 -7.24 10.35 -10.22
CA GLU A 28 -6.38 11.50 -10.51
C GLU A 28 -4.91 11.06 -10.68
N LYS A 29 -4.19 11.77 -11.55
CA LYS A 29 -2.80 11.45 -11.92
C LYS A 29 -1.78 12.48 -11.43
N LYS A 30 -2.17 13.31 -10.47
CA LYS A 30 -1.36 14.40 -9.92
C LYS A 30 -0.82 14.04 -8.54
N GLU A 31 0.24 14.73 -8.15
CA GLU A 31 0.77 14.66 -6.80
C GLU A 31 -0.26 15.16 -5.76
N GLY A 32 -0.15 14.66 -4.54
CA GLY A 32 -1.06 14.96 -3.44
C GLY A 32 -2.40 14.22 -3.49
N THR A 33 -2.62 13.33 -4.48
CA THR A 33 -3.87 12.57 -4.55
C THR A 33 -3.89 11.54 -3.42
N GLN A 34 -4.95 11.54 -2.61
CA GLN A 34 -5.10 10.62 -1.48
C GLN A 34 -5.41 9.19 -1.94
N VAL A 35 -4.94 8.21 -1.17
CA VAL A 35 -5.44 6.82 -1.26
C VAL A 35 -6.63 6.66 -0.32
N LYS A 36 -7.73 6.09 -0.82
CA LYS A 36 -8.96 5.86 -0.05
C LYS A 36 -9.49 4.45 -0.29
N LEU A 37 -10.44 4.03 0.55
CA LEU A 37 -11.24 2.86 0.23
C LEU A 37 -12.23 3.17 -0.88
N TYR A 38 -12.38 2.24 -1.80
CA TYR A 38 -13.45 2.25 -2.78
C TYR A 38 -13.94 0.84 -3.03
N LYS A 39 -15.16 0.70 -3.56
CA LYS A 39 -15.69 -0.58 -3.97
C LYS A 39 -14.77 -1.23 -5.00
N LYS A 40 -14.59 -2.54 -4.89
CA LYS A 40 -13.71 -3.30 -5.78
C LYS A 40 -14.02 -3.06 -7.26
N ALA A 41 -12.99 -2.66 -8.00
CA ALA A 41 -12.94 -2.54 -9.44
C ALA A 41 -11.54 -3.01 -9.91
N PRO A 42 -11.24 -4.32 -9.81
CA PRO A 42 -9.88 -4.83 -9.89
C PRO A 42 -9.19 -4.68 -11.26
N THR A 43 -9.96 -4.35 -12.31
CA THR A 43 -9.45 -4.06 -13.67
C THR A 43 -9.21 -2.57 -13.91
N ALA A 44 -9.61 -1.69 -12.98
CA ALA A 44 -9.39 -0.26 -13.10
C ALA A 44 -7.97 0.12 -12.67
N ALA A 45 -7.26 0.89 -13.50
CA ALA A 45 -5.84 1.20 -13.26
C ALA A 45 -5.57 1.97 -11.96
N ASN A 46 -6.54 2.73 -11.44
CA ASN A 46 -6.44 3.47 -10.16
C ASN A 46 -6.66 2.58 -8.93
N HIS A 47 -7.04 1.32 -9.12
CA HIS A 47 -7.17 0.29 -8.08
C HIS A 47 -5.98 -0.69 -8.06
N GLN A 48 -5.12 -0.60 -9.08
CA GLN A 48 -3.97 -1.45 -9.26
C GLN A 48 -2.69 -0.74 -8.83
N PHE A 49 -1.86 -1.45 -8.09
CA PHE A 49 -0.60 -0.95 -7.55
C PHE A 49 0.52 -1.89 -7.96
N GLN A 50 1.53 -1.35 -8.62
CA GLN A 50 2.77 -2.05 -8.84
C GLN A 50 3.61 -2.01 -7.56
N ILE A 51 3.93 -3.19 -7.06
CA ILE A 51 4.89 -3.38 -5.96
C ILE A 51 6.21 -3.76 -6.61
N VAL A 52 7.26 -2.98 -6.35
CA VAL A 52 8.60 -3.21 -6.90
C VAL A 52 9.65 -3.16 -5.79
N TYR A 53 10.77 -3.86 -5.98
CA TYR A 53 11.88 -3.79 -5.02
C TYR A 53 12.48 -2.37 -4.99
N ALA A 54 12.65 -1.83 -3.77
CA ALA A 54 13.31 -0.55 -3.52
C ALA A 54 14.74 -0.71 -2.97
N GLY A 55 15.26 -1.95 -2.92
CA GLY A 55 16.49 -2.34 -2.25
C GLY A 55 16.24 -2.92 -0.86
N GLY A 56 17.30 -3.10 -0.08
CA GLY A 56 17.22 -3.37 1.36
C GLY A 56 17.27 -2.07 2.17
N ALA A 57 17.80 -2.12 3.38
CA ALA A 57 17.90 -0.99 4.31
C ALA A 57 18.48 0.28 3.64
N GLY A 58 17.67 1.33 3.57
CA GLY A 58 18.06 2.63 2.99
C GLY A 58 18.31 2.57 1.48
N GLY A 59 17.78 1.56 0.79
CA GLY A 59 17.89 1.37 -0.66
C GLY A 59 19.16 0.72 -1.13
N ASN A 60 19.91 0.10 -0.24
CA ASN A 60 21.12 -0.63 -0.59
C ASN A 60 20.77 -2.05 -1.03
N PRO A 61 21.25 -2.53 -2.18
CA PRO A 61 21.17 -3.95 -2.52
C PRO A 61 21.81 -4.80 -1.42
N GLU A 62 21.18 -5.93 -1.10
CA GLU A 62 21.75 -7.01 -0.26
C GLU A 62 22.01 -6.69 1.23
N LYS A 63 21.54 -5.55 1.76
CA LYS A 63 21.62 -5.24 3.20
C LYS A 63 20.25 -5.20 3.87
N GLY A 64 20.04 -6.03 4.90
CA GLY A 64 18.86 -5.97 5.78
C GLY A 64 17.55 -6.37 5.12
N ASP A 65 16.43 -6.01 5.76
CA ASP A 65 15.10 -6.34 5.27
C ASP A 65 14.83 -5.68 3.92
N ARG A 66 14.10 -6.41 3.09
CA ARG A 66 13.69 -5.93 1.77
C ARG A 66 12.65 -4.81 1.89
N GLU A 67 12.89 -3.74 1.15
CA GLU A 67 12.02 -2.58 1.02
C GLU A 67 11.36 -2.55 -0.37
N TYR A 68 10.23 -1.85 -0.47
CA TYR A 68 9.39 -1.80 -1.66
C TYR A 68 8.93 -0.37 -1.95
N PHE A 69 8.78 -0.07 -3.23
CA PHE A 69 7.91 1.03 -3.67
C PHE A 69 6.53 0.47 -3.97
N ILE A 70 5.51 1.29 -3.71
CA ILE A 70 4.12 1.03 -4.10
C ILE A 70 3.73 2.14 -5.09
N ILE A 71 3.43 1.76 -6.32
CA ILE A 71 3.26 2.69 -7.46
C ILE A 71 1.89 2.45 -8.07
N PRO A 72 0.94 3.40 -8.02
CA PRO A 72 -0.35 3.21 -8.65
C PRO A 72 -0.22 3.18 -10.18
N VAL A 73 -0.85 2.19 -10.81
CA VAL A 73 -0.71 1.94 -12.25
C VAL A 73 -1.23 3.11 -13.09
N ASN A 74 -2.27 3.81 -12.63
CA ASN A 74 -2.85 4.95 -13.36
C ASN A 74 -1.93 6.18 -13.47
N SER A 75 -0.99 6.36 -12.53
CA SER A 75 -0.22 7.60 -12.38
C SER A 75 1.30 7.42 -12.48
N GLY A 76 1.85 6.28 -12.05
CA GLY A 76 3.30 6.07 -11.98
C GLY A 76 4.00 6.82 -10.84
N LEU A 77 3.25 7.49 -9.96
CA LEU A 77 3.77 8.17 -8.77
C LEU A 77 3.98 7.18 -7.62
N TYR A 78 4.62 7.60 -6.52
CA TYR A 78 4.78 6.75 -5.34
C TYR A 78 3.68 7.00 -4.30
N VAL A 79 3.20 5.94 -3.65
CA VAL A 79 2.43 6.07 -2.40
C VAL A 79 3.39 6.40 -1.26
N THR A 80 3.14 7.54 -0.58
CA THR A 80 4.01 8.09 0.46
C THR A 80 3.53 7.77 1.88
N ALA A 81 4.34 8.06 2.89
CA ALA A 81 3.99 7.98 4.31
C ALA A 81 2.83 8.91 4.71
N HIS A 82 2.46 9.89 3.88
CA HIS A 82 1.24 10.69 4.07
C HIS A 82 0.02 10.06 3.41
N VAL A 83 0.19 8.89 2.79
CA VAL A 83 -0.83 8.14 2.04
C VAL A 83 -1.43 8.96 0.91
N THR A 84 -0.54 9.68 0.23
CA THR A 84 -0.79 10.42 -1.01
C THR A 84 0.20 10.01 -2.08
N THR A 85 -0.13 10.26 -3.35
CA THR A 85 0.78 10.08 -4.48
C THR A 85 1.77 11.24 -4.58
N GLN A 86 3.07 10.98 -4.70
CA GLN A 86 4.08 12.02 -4.99
C GLN A 86 5.23 11.49 -5.83
N LEU A 87 5.93 12.39 -6.54
CA LEU A 87 7.24 12.09 -7.12
C LEU A 87 8.32 12.53 -6.13
N LEU A 88 9.01 11.56 -5.53
CA LEU A 88 10.12 11.81 -4.62
C LEU A 88 11.36 11.05 -5.08
N PRO A 89 12.58 11.48 -4.68
CA PRO A 89 13.80 10.75 -4.98
C PRO A 89 13.69 9.29 -4.50
N PRO A 90 14.10 8.28 -5.28
CA PRO A 90 13.92 6.87 -4.91
C PRO A 90 14.54 6.49 -3.56
N LYS A 91 15.54 7.23 -3.06
CA LYS A 91 16.15 6.99 -1.74
C LYS A 91 15.40 7.62 -0.56
N ASP A 92 14.35 8.40 -0.82
CA ASP A 92 13.54 8.99 0.23
C ASP A 92 12.79 7.91 1.02
N ALA A 93 12.91 7.97 2.35
CA ALA A 93 12.27 7.02 3.24
C ALA A 93 10.74 7.08 3.17
N ALA A 94 10.16 8.25 2.86
CA ALA A 94 8.72 8.46 2.84
C ALA A 94 8.00 7.63 1.77
N ILE A 95 8.68 7.09 0.77
CA ILE A 95 8.08 6.27 -0.30
C ILE A 95 8.44 4.79 -0.19
N ARG A 96 9.09 4.39 0.89
CA ARG A 96 9.61 3.04 1.07
C ARG A 96 8.79 2.29 2.12
N TRP A 97 8.49 1.04 1.80
CA TRP A 97 7.62 0.18 2.61
C TRP A 97 8.26 -1.19 2.83
N LYS A 98 7.91 -1.84 3.92
CA LYS A 98 8.18 -3.25 4.20
C LYS A 98 6.86 -4.02 4.23
N LEU A 99 6.84 -5.20 3.62
CA LEU A 99 5.69 -6.11 3.67
C LEU A 99 5.97 -7.20 4.71
N GLN A 100 5.16 -7.28 5.75
CA GLN A 100 5.31 -8.24 6.84
C GLN A 100 4.06 -9.14 6.92
N HIS A 101 4.24 -10.45 7.05
CA HIS A 101 3.11 -11.36 7.24
C HIS A 101 2.36 -11.08 8.55
N ALA A 102 1.02 -11.07 8.48
CA ALA A 102 0.15 -10.94 9.65
C ALA A 102 -0.25 -12.30 10.27
N GLY A 103 0.22 -13.43 9.71
CA GLY A 103 -0.04 -14.78 10.22
C GLY A 103 -1.38 -15.40 9.79
N ASN A 104 -2.27 -14.64 9.17
CA ASN A 104 -3.59 -15.07 8.68
C ASN A 104 -3.74 -14.97 7.15
N GLY A 105 -2.61 -14.95 6.44
CA GLY A 105 -2.58 -14.78 4.99
C GLY A 105 -2.75 -13.33 4.52
N ALA A 106 -2.86 -12.36 5.43
CA ALA A 106 -2.74 -10.93 5.15
C ALA A 106 -1.30 -10.43 5.43
N TYR A 107 -1.05 -9.19 5.05
CA TYR A 107 0.20 -8.48 5.29
C TYR A 107 -0.06 -7.16 6.02
N TYR A 108 0.89 -6.77 6.86
CA TYR A 108 1.09 -5.38 7.24
C TYR A 108 1.96 -4.70 6.18
N ILE A 109 1.63 -3.45 5.86
CA ILE A 109 2.41 -2.59 4.97
C ILE A 109 3.04 -1.51 5.84
N ASN A 110 4.27 -1.76 6.27
CA ASN A 110 4.98 -0.98 7.28
C ASN A 110 5.84 0.09 6.61
N HIS A 111 5.89 1.28 7.18
CA HIS A 111 6.86 2.27 6.76
C HIS A 111 8.27 1.82 7.19
N VAL A 112 9.31 2.18 6.42
CA VAL A 112 10.69 1.67 6.67
C VAL A 112 11.29 2.09 8.01
N ASP A 113 10.81 3.18 8.61
CA ASP A 113 11.25 3.61 9.95
C ASP A 113 10.82 2.66 11.09
N GLY A 114 9.93 1.70 10.81
CA GLY A 114 9.43 0.72 11.77
C GLY A 114 8.50 1.28 12.83
N LYS A 115 8.00 2.51 12.68
CA LYS A 115 7.14 3.17 13.69
C LYS A 115 5.69 3.29 13.27
N LYS A 116 5.42 3.23 11.96
CA LYS A 116 4.09 3.39 11.38
C LYS A 116 3.80 2.34 10.31
N GLN A 117 2.52 2.14 10.03
CA GLN A 117 2.03 1.23 8.99
C GLN A 117 0.76 1.78 8.35
N LEU A 118 0.42 1.30 7.15
CA LEU A 118 -0.87 1.59 6.53
C LEU A 118 -2.02 1.10 7.43
N ASN A 119 -3.07 1.90 7.48
CA ASN A 119 -4.21 1.71 8.36
C ASN A 119 -5.45 2.34 7.74
N VAL A 120 -6.57 1.66 7.79
CA VAL A 120 -7.87 2.25 7.43
C VAL A 120 -8.40 3.03 8.63
N ARG A 121 -8.56 4.35 8.45
CA ARG A 121 -8.95 5.28 9.51
C ARG A 121 -10.23 4.81 10.21
N GLY A 122 -10.16 4.68 11.53
CA GLY A 122 -11.30 4.31 12.37
C GLY A 122 -11.91 2.94 12.08
N SER A 123 -11.21 2.04 11.36
CA SER A 123 -11.77 0.78 10.86
C SER A 123 -13.02 0.97 9.98
N GLY A 124 -13.15 2.12 9.31
CA GLY A 124 -14.26 2.38 8.38
C GLY A 124 -14.35 1.33 7.28
N LYS A 125 -15.56 1.13 6.76
CA LYS A 125 -15.85 0.13 5.71
C LYS A 125 -16.54 0.74 4.49
N ASP A 126 -16.77 2.05 4.51
CA ASP A 126 -17.50 2.78 3.49
C ASP A 126 -16.53 3.35 2.44
N GLU A 127 -17.05 3.57 1.22
CA GLU A 127 -16.31 4.27 0.17
C GLU A 127 -15.86 5.66 0.65
N GLY A 128 -14.66 6.06 0.26
CA GLY A 128 -14.06 7.33 0.67
C GLY A 128 -13.47 7.33 2.08
N THR A 129 -13.54 6.23 2.83
CA THR A 129 -12.79 6.09 4.08
C THR A 129 -11.30 6.28 3.80
N GLU A 130 -10.66 7.18 4.54
CA GLU A 130 -9.25 7.47 4.35
C GLU A 130 -8.37 6.29 4.76
N VAL A 131 -7.34 6.04 3.95
CA VAL A 131 -6.20 5.23 4.36
C VAL A 131 -5.13 6.19 4.86
N ILE A 132 -4.52 5.85 5.99
CA ILE A 132 -3.54 6.69 6.70
C ILE A 132 -2.35 5.84 7.10
N THR A 133 -1.25 6.48 7.48
CA THR A 133 -0.27 5.80 8.34
C THR A 133 -0.63 6.01 9.79
N TYR A 134 -0.61 4.95 10.58
CA TYR A 134 -0.84 5.00 12.02
C TYR A 134 0.21 4.18 12.77
N GLY A 135 0.25 4.30 14.10
CA GLY A 135 1.16 3.53 14.93
C GLY A 135 1.01 2.02 14.70
N MET A 136 2.11 1.29 14.88
CA MET A 136 2.14 -0.16 14.78
C MET A 136 1.08 -0.82 15.68
N ALA A 137 0.29 -1.71 15.12
CA ALA A 137 -0.79 -2.44 15.76
C ALA A 137 -1.04 -3.76 15.03
N THR A 138 -1.83 -4.64 15.62
CA THR A 138 -2.19 -5.94 15.01
C THR A 138 -3.67 -6.04 14.63
N THR A 139 -4.43 -4.95 14.77
CA THR A 139 -5.88 -4.91 14.52
C THR A 139 -6.22 -5.17 13.04
N PRO A 140 -7.41 -5.71 12.72
CA PRO A 140 -7.78 -6.05 11.34
C PRO A 140 -7.68 -4.91 10.32
N ASN A 141 -7.87 -3.66 10.74
CA ASN A 141 -7.84 -2.48 9.87
C ASN A 141 -6.44 -2.01 9.43
N CYS A 142 -5.38 -2.67 9.90
CA CYS A 142 -4.01 -2.49 9.38
C CYS A 142 -3.47 -3.71 8.64
N GLN A 143 -4.33 -4.71 8.39
CA GLN A 143 -4.00 -5.91 7.65
C GLN A 143 -4.59 -5.81 6.24
N PHE A 144 -3.81 -6.20 5.24
CA PHE A 144 -4.20 -6.09 3.83
C PHE A 144 -4.00 -7.41 3.10
N ILE A 145 -4.96 -7.72 2.23
CA ILE A 145 -4.91 -8.81 1.26
C ILE A 145 -4.40 -8.25 -0.06
N LEU A 146 -3.30 -8.81 -0.57
CA LEU A 146 -2.76 -8.48 -1.88
C LEU A 146 -3.24 -9.53 -2.88
N ARG A 147 -3.97 -9.13 -3.92
CA ARG A 147 -4.45 -10.01 -5.00
C ARG A 147 -3.73 -9.67 -6.28
N ALA A 148 -3.19 -10.66 -6.98
CA ALA A 148 -2.56 -10.41 -8.28
C ALA A 148 -3.61 -9.80 -9.22
N ALA A 149 -3.27 -8.68 -9.85
CA ALA A 149 -4.12 -8.11 -10.88
C ALA A 149 -4.00 -8.96 -12.16
N ALA A 150 -5.14 -9.28 -12.77
CA ALA A 150 -5.21 -10.01 -14.04
C ALA A 150 -5.14 -9.07 -15.24
#